data_AF-A0A2W7ACC3-F1
#
_entry.id   AF-A0A2W7ACC3-F1
#
_cell.length_a   1.000
_cell.length_b   1.000
_cell.length_c   1.000
_cell.angle_alpha   90.00
_cell.angle_beta   90.00
_cell.angle_gamma   90.00
#
_symmetry.space_group_name_H-M   'P 1'
#
loop_
_entity.id
_entity.type
_entity.pdbx_description
1 polymer ?
#
loop_
_entity_poly.entity_id
_entity_poly.type
_entity_poly.pdbx_seq_one_letter_code
_entity_poly.pdbx_strand_id
1 'polypeptide(L)'
;MAGYTLILAILILGGIIATLGDRIGTKVGKARLSIFKLRPRDTATVVTIATGGMISASTLGILLLLSGQLRDGLFRLESIRSELSSSQEQKKKIETELNAAKTEQEKAQQRLGEINKSLVQALRKQSETQTLLQSVESKFKQADEDLQKASKQEADLRDRIQNLSAEQESLQAESKQLRDEKERISTELASISRDRETLKQRVDESEQRLVDIEKQRVALGAEVSSLESAREQLLISLEALRKGNVAIFADQILAMGVVRPDLNQAELRQASKQLLQQAERNARELLDFLPDQAPQEPVIKITEAQIEGLLNRIKDGQSYVIRILSAGNFLKRETRVAIAADVTLNRQIFPPGAEIASLQFTPDLSPQALASRIEQLFLLVSFRARREGVLADPLTGKVGNFRPEALTELFKLVNELKSPYEIKAVAKEAIFPASSLILELIIRQNGIEIARFS
;
A
#
# COMPACT_ATOMS: atom_id res chain seq x y z
N MET A 1 83.12 154.58 -56.48
CA MET A 1 84.35 155.25 -56.96
C MET A 1 84.27 155.71 -58.43
N ALA A 2 83.66 154.97 -59.37
CA ALA A 2 83.49 155.40 -60.78
C ALA A 2 82.55 156.61 -61.01
N GLY A 3 81.70 156.97 -60.03
CA GLY A 3 80.77 158.10 -60.16
C GLY A 3 81.48 159.46 -60.22
N TYR A 4 82.56 159.64 -59.45
CA TYR A 4 83.27 160.92 -59.39
C TYR A 4 84.06 161.23 -60.68
N THR A 5 84.60 160.21 -61.36
CA THR A 5 85.26 160.39 -62.67
C THR A 5 84.26 160.73 -63.78
N LEU A 6 83.05 160.17 -63.74
CA LEU A 6 81.97 160.50 -64.68
C LEU A 6 81.48 161.95 -64.48
N ILE A 7 81.33 162.38 -63.22
CA ILE A 7 80.92 163.74 -62.87
C ILE A 7 81.98 164.76 -63.32
N LEU A 8 83.28 164.46 -63.13
CA LEU A 8 84.37 165.33 -63.58
C LEU A 8 84.42 165.47 -65.12
N ALA A 9 84.21 164.37 -65.86
CA ALA A 9 84.15 164.38 -67.32
C ALA A 9 82.95 165.19 -67.87
N ILE A 10 81.78 165.11 -67.22
CA ILE A 10 80.58 165.89 -67.59
C ILE A 10 80.78 167.38 -67.30
N LEU A 11 81.48 167.74 -66.22
CA LEU A 11 81.80 169.13 -65.86
C LEU A 11 82.74 169.79 -66.89
N ILE A 12 83.75 169.05 -67.37
CA ILE A 12 84.66 169.53 -68.42
C ILE A 12 83.91 169.66 -69.76
N LEU A 13 83.12 168.66 -70.14
CA LEU A 13 82.36 168.66 -71.39
C LEU A 13 81.28 169.77 -71.41
N GLY A 14 80.63 170.02 -70.27
CA GLY A 14 79.67 171.10 -70.08
C GLY A 14 80.30 172.49 -70.24
N GLY A 15 81.52 172.69 -69.73
CA GLY A 15 82.29 173.93 -69.91
C GLY A 15 82.63 174.21 -71.38
N ILE A 16 82.98 173.18 -72.15
CA ILE A 16 83.27 173.30 -73.59
C ILE A 16 81.99 173.63 -74.37
N ILE A 17 80.88 172.95 -74.10
CA ILE A 17 79.60 173.13 -74.82
C ILE A 17 78.98 174.51 -74.53
N ALA A 18 79.13 175.02 -73.30
CA ALA A 18 78.64 176.36 -72.94
C ALA A 18 79.31 177.47 -73.78
N THR A 19 80.62 177.34 -74.06
CA THR A 19 81.34 178.31 -74.91
C THR A 19 80.93 178.22 -76.39
N LEU A 20 80.49 177.06 -76.87
CA LEU A 20 79.94 176.89 -78.23
C LEU A 20 78.53 177.49 -78.36
N GLY A 21 77.68 177.34 -77.34
CA GLY A 21 76.33 177.90 -77.30
C GLY A 21 76.32 179.43 -77.40
N ASP A 22 77.20 180.09 -76.65
CA ASP A 22 77.34 181.57 -76.66
C ASP A 22 77.87 182.10 -78.00
N ARG A 23 78.74 181.31 -78.68
CA ARG A 23 79.24 181.60 -80.03
C ARG A 23 78.18 181.47 -81.12
N ILE A 24 77.26 180.51 -81.00
CA ILE A 24 76.15 180.34 -81.96
C ILE A 24 75.12 181.46 -81.75
N GLY A 25 74.82 181.83 -80.50
CA GLY A 25 73.91 182.93 -80.19
C GLY A 25 74.39 184.30 -80.69
N THR A 26 75.67 184.62 -80.52
CA THR A 26 76.27 185.89 -80.99
C THR A 26 76.38 185.98 -82.52
N LYS A 27 76.60 184.84 -83.22
CA LYS A 27 76.61 184.77 -84.70
C LYS A 27 75.23 185.01 -85.33
N VAL A 28 74.17 184.50 -84.71
CA VAL A 28 72.79 184.67 -85.19
C VAL A 28 72.31 186.12 -84.99
N GLY A 29 72.74 186.79 -83.92
CA GLY A 29 72.40 188.20 -83.64
C GLY A 29 73.02 189.22 -84.61
N LYS A 30 74.24 188.97 -85.12
CA LYS A 30 74.87 189.82 -86.16
C LYS A 30 74.31 189.59 -87.56
N ALA A 31 73.70 188.43 -87.82
CA ALA A 31 73.18 188.04 -89.14
C ALA A 31 71.77 188.60 -89.46
N ARG A 32 71.11 189.31 -88.54
CA ARG A 32 69.72 189.79 -88.69
C ARG A 32 68.72 188.70 -89.10
N LEU A 33 68.94 187.45 -88.67
CA LEU A 33 68.00 186.37 -88.89
C LEU A 33 66.76 186.59 -88.01
N SER A 34 65.59 186.58 -88.63
CA SER A 34 64.31 186.62 -87.96
C SER A 34 63.65 185.26 -88.13
N ILE A 35 63.39 184.58 -87.02
CA ILE A 35 62.52 183.40 -86.97
C ILE A 35 61.17 183.91 -86.44
N PHE A 36 60.11 183.76 -87.24
CA PHE A 36 58.73 184.19 -86.94
C PHE A 36 58.53 185.70 -86.68
N LYS A 37 59.01 186.60 -87.56
CA LYS A 37 58.74 188.07 -87.54
C LYS A 37 59.23 188.83 -86.30
N LEU A 38 59.95 188.17 -85.38
CA LEU A 38 60.50 188.79 -84.17
C LEU A 38 61.71 189.70 -84.48
N ARG A 39 61.91 190.73 -83.65
CA ARG A 39 63.07 191.63 -83.73
C ARG A 39 64.37 190.83 -83.49
N PRO A 40 65.50 191.17 -84.16
CA PRO A 40 66.73 190.36 -84.17
C PRO A 40 67.38 190.04 -82.81
N ARG A 41 67.01 190.72 -81.72
CA ARG A 41 67.56 190.49 -80.39
C ARG A 41 66.89 189.32 -79.65
N ASP A 42 65.62 189.00 -79.93
CA ASP A 42 64.85 188.00 -79.16
C ASP A 42 64.95 186.57 -79.75
N THR A 43 65.15 186.45 -81.07
CA THR A 43 65.38 185.16 -81.73
C THR A 43 66.63 184.45 -81.21
N ALA A 44 67.67 185.22 -80.86
CA ALA A 44 68.88 184.67 -80.27
C ALA A 44 68.59 183.98 -78.93
N THR A 45 67.67 184.51 -78.12
CA THR A 45 67.35 183.98 -76.78
C THR A 45 66.61 182.64 -76.85
N VAL A 46 65.67 182.48 -77.79
CA VAL A 46 64.88 181.23 -77.95
C VAL A 46 65.76 180.06 -78.37
N VAL A 47 66.70 180.30 -79.28
CA VAL A 47 67.64 179.26 -79.73
C VAL A 47 68.52 178.79 -78.57
N THR A 48 68.93 179.70 -77.68
CA THR A 48 69.73 179.34 -76.49
C THR A 48 68.96 178.44 -75.52
N ILE A 49 67.67 178.73 -75.25
CA ILE A 49 66.82 177.88 -74.38
C ILE A 49 66.59 176.50 -74.99
N ALA A 50 66.30 176.44 -76.30
CA ALA A 50 66.10 175.17 -76.98
C ALA A 50 67.36 174.29 -76.95
N THR A 51 68.54 174.91 -77.14
CA THR A 51 69.82 174.21 -77.06
C THR A 51 70.10 173.73 -75.63
N GLY A 52 69.84 174.57 -74.62
CA GLY A 52 69.93 174.18 -73.21
C GLY A 52 69.02 173.02 -72.82
N GLY A 53 67.78 172.99 -73.33
CA GLY A 53 66.82 171.90 -73.10
C GLY A 53 67.25 170.58 -73.75
N MET A 54 67.80 170.64 -74.97
CA MET A 54 68.28 169.45 -75.68
C MET A 54 69.46 168.78 -74.96
N ILE A 55 70.29 169.56 -74.26
CA ILE A 55 71.42 169.06 -73.46
C ILE A 55 70.91 168.31 -72.21
N SER A 56 69.92 168.85 -71.49
CA SER A 56 69.36 168.18 -70.30
C SER A 56 68.66 166.87 -70.64
N ALA A 57 67.90 166.83 -71.73
CA ALA A 57 67.24 165.61 -72.21
C ALA A 57 68.27 164.53 -72.61
N SER A 58 69.35 164.91 -73.28
CA SER A 58 70.43 163.98 -73.63
C SER A 58 71.15 163.45 -72.40
N THR A 59 71.35 164.27 -71.37
CA THR A 59 72.01 163.87 -70.12
C THR A 59 71.20 162.81 -69.37
N LEU A 60 69.87 163.00 -69.28
CA LEU A 60 68.97 162.03 -68.65
C LEU A 60 68.88 160.72 -69.47
N GLY A 61 68.83 160.82 -70.80
CA GLY A 61 68.82 159.67 -71.70
C GLY A 61 70.07 158.81 -71.58
N ILE A 62 71.24 159.45 -71.47
CA ILE A 62 72.53 158.76 -71.27
C ILE A 62 72.59 158.09 -69.88
N LEU A 63 72.03 158.73 -68.84
CA LEU A 63 71.98 158.17 -67.48
C LEU A 63 71.15 156.87 -67.40
N LEU A 64 70.03 156.79 -68.13
CA LEU A 64 69.21 155.59 -68.23
C LEU A 64 69.84 154.49 -69.09
N LEU A 65 70.61 154.87 -70.13
CA LEU A 65 71.34 153.93 -71.00
C LEU A 65 72.57 153.31 -70.31
N LEU A 66 73.27 154.07 -69.46
CA LEU A 66 74.50 153.61 -68.80
C LEU A 66 74.27 152.92 -67.44
N SER A 67 73.09 153.08 -66.81
CA SER A 67 72.82 152.53 -65.48
C SER A 67 71.83 151.36 -65.49
N GLY A 68 72.33 150.13 -65.41
CA GLY A 68 71.51 148.92 -65.31
C GLY A 68 70.64 148.83 -64.04
N GLN A 69 71.00 149.54 -62.97
CA GLN A 69 70.26 149.50 -61.69
C GLN A 69 68.96 150.32 -61.72
N LEU A 70 68.87 151.38 -62.52
CA LEU A 70 67.63 152.16 -62.68
C LEU A 70 66.58 151.44 -63.53
N ARG A 71 67.00 150.54 -64.44
CA ARG A 71 66.11 149.73 -65.28
C ARG A 71 65.46 148.58 -64.49
N ASP A 72 66.20 147.93 -63.60
CA ASP A 72 65.74 146.73 -62.86
C ASP A 72 64.73 147.06 -61.75
N GLY A 73 64.81 148.26 -61.15
CA GLY A 73 63.92 148.68 -60.06
C GLY A 73 62.47 148.94 -60.49
N LEU A 74 62.23 149.27 -61.77
CA LEU A 74 60.89 149.62 -62.26
C LEU A 74 60.04 148.40 -62.69
N PHE A 75 60.63 147.21 -62.87
CA PHE A 75 59.96 146.03 -63.48
C PHE A 75 59.76 144.79 -62.57
N ARG A 76 60.27 144.76 -61.33
CA ARG A 76 60.26 143.55 -60.44
C ARG A 76 59.09 143.39 -59.46
N LEU A 77 58.09 144.28 -59.45
CA LEU A 77 57.03 144.27 -58.42
C LEU A 77 55.92 143.23 -58.68
N GLU A 78 55.73 142.81 -59.93
CA GLU A 78 54.66 141.88 -60.34
C GLU A 78 55.02 140.41 -60.06
N SER A 79 56.28 140.01 -60.23
CA SER A 79 56.72 138.61 -60.10
C SER A 79 56.69 138.09 -58.66
N ILE A 80 56.92 138.95 -57.65
CA ILE A 80 56.93 138.57 -56.23
C ILE A 80 55.52 138.28 -55.70
N ARG A 81 54.48 138.95 -56.21
CA ARG A 81 53.09 138.68 -55.82
C ARG A 81 52.58 137.32 -56.34
N SER A 82 52.99 136.94 -57.55
CA SER A 82 52.62 135.66 -58.15
C SER A 82 53.18 134.46 -57.37
N GLU A 83 54.44 134.54 -56.94
CA GLU A 83 55.12 133.46 -56.21
C GLU A 83 54.57 133.27 -54.79
N LEU A 84 54.17 134.37 -54.12
CA LEU A 84 53.52 134.31 -52.80
C LEU A 84 52.15 133.62 -52.85
N SER A 85 51.37 133.89 -53.92
CA SER A 85 50.07 133.25 -54.17
C SER A 85 50.22 131.74 -54.39
N SER A 86 51.16 131.31 -55.24
CA SER A 86 51.37 129.89 -55.52
C SER A 86 51.87 129.11 -54.31
N SER A 87 52.71 129.72 -53.46
CA SER A 87 53.23 129.08 -52.26
C SER A 87 52.17 128.93 -51.15
N GLN A 88 51.27 129.92 -50.99
CA GLN A 88 50.12 129.81 -50.10
C GLN A 88 49.13 128.71 -50.55
N GLU A 89 48.92 128.55 -51.85
CA GLU A 89 48.03 127.54 -52.40
C GLU A 89 48.58 126.11 -52.23
N GLN A 90 49.89 125.92 -52.43
CA GLN A 90 50.58 124.66 -52.14
C GLN A 90 50.51 124.28 -50.66
N LYS A 91 50.74 125.24 -49.75
CA LYS A 91 50.63 125.00 -48.31
C LYS A 91 49.20 124.55 -47.93
N LYS A 92 48.18 125.19 -48.51
CA LYS A 92 46.77 124.82 -48.29
C LYS A 92 46.44 123.42 -48.84
N LYS A 93 47.00 123.03 -49.98
CA LYS A 93 46.86 121.66 -50.53
C LYS A 93 47.50 120.61 -49.61
N ILE A 94 48.72 120.84 -49.15
CA ILE A 94 49.40 119.89 -48.26
C ILE A 94 48.69 119.80 -46.90
N GLU A 95 48.19 120.91 -46.36
CA GLU A 95 47.38 120.90 -45.12
C GLU A 95 46.07 120.11 -45.30
N THR A 96 45.41 120.23 -46.45
CA THR A 96 44.19 119.47 -46.76
C THR A 96 44.46 117.98 -46.98
N GLU A 97 45.52 117.62 -47.70
CA GLU A 97 45.96 116.22 -47.87
C GLU A 97 46.39 115.59 -46.53
N LEU A 98 47.13 116.32 -45.70
CA LEU A 98 47.53 115.84 -44.37
C LEU A 98 46.33 115.62 -43.45
N ASN A 99 45.34 116.52 -43.49
CA ASN A 99 44.10 116.36 -42.73
C ASN A 99 43.25 115.19 -43.26
N ALA A 100 43.21 114.99 -44.57
CA ALA A 100 42.54 113.84 -45.18
C ALA A 100 43.20 112.52 -44.78
N ALA A 101 44.54 112.44 -44.86
CA ALA A 101 45.32 111.27 -44.45
C ALA A 101 45.19 110.98 -42.94
N LYS A 102 45.19 112.01 -42.09
CA LYS A 102 44.91 111.86 -40.65
C LYS A 102 43.51 111.31 -40.39
N THR A 103 42.51 111.84 -41.09
CA THR A 103 41.12 111.37 -40.95
C THR A 103 40.97 109.93 -41.44
N GLU A 104 41.68 109.55 -42.50
CA GLU A 104 41.71 108.17 -42.99
C GLU A 104 42.42 107.22 -42.01
N GLN A 105 43.52 107.66 -41.40
CA GLN A 105 44.22 106.91 -40.35
C GLN A 105 43.33 106.73 -39.10
N GLU A 106 42.62 107.77 -38.66
CA GLU A 106 41.65 107.69 -37.56
C GLU A 106 40.52 106.71 -37.88
N LYS A 107 39.96 106.76 -39.10
CA LYS A 107 38.94 105.79 -39.56
C LYS A 107 39.50 104.36 -39.62
N ALA A 108 40.73 104.18 -40.07
CA ALA A 108 41.39 102.88 -40.11
C ALA A 108 41.64 102.34 -38.69
N GLN A 109 42.07 103.19 -37.75
CA GLN A 109 42.21 102.83 -36.34
C GLN A 109 40.87 102.48 -35.68
N GLN A 110 39.80 103.23 -35.97
CA GLN A 110 38.45 102.91 -35.51
C GLN A 110 37.97 101.57 -36.05
N ARG A 111 38.13 101.31 -37.36
CA ARG A 111 37.81 100.01 -37.98
C ARG A 111 38.61 98.86 -37.38
N LEU A 112 39.91 99.06 -37.13
CA LEU A 112 40.73 98.05 -36.44
C LEU A 112 40.24 97.80 -35.01
N GLY A 113 39.80 98.84 -34.30
CA GLY A 113 39.17 98.71 -32.98
C GLY A 113 37.87 97.90 -33.02
N GLU A 114 36.99 98.18 -33.99
CA GLU A 114 35.74 97.44 -34.21
C GLU A 114 35.99 95.98 -34.61
N ILE A 115 36.93 95.75 -35.53
CA ILE A 115 37.34 94.41 -35.97
C ILE A 115 37.91 93.63 -34.78
N ASN A 116 38.83 94.21 -34.01
CA ASN A 116 39.38 93.56 -32.82
C ASN A 116 38.28 93.22 -31.80
N LYS A 117 37.31 94.12 -31.58
CA LYS A 117 36.17 93.85 -30.70
C LYS A 117 35.32 92.69 -31.22
N SER A 118 35.03 92.64 -32.52
CA SER A 118 34.28 91.56 -33.15
C SER A 118 35.04 90.22 -33.14
N LEU A 119 36.37 90.25 -33.33
CA LEU A 119 37.23 89.08 -33.27
C LEU A 119 37.27 88.50 -31.86
N VAL A 120 37.39 89.34 -30.83
CA VAL A 120 37.32 88.90 -29.42
C VAL A 120 35.96 88.28 -29.12
N GLN A 121 34.87 88.83 -29.64
CA GLN A 121 33.54 88.23 -29.51
C GLN A 121 33.41 86.89 -30.23
N ALA A 122 33.95 86.77 -31.45
CA ALA A 122 33.97 85.53 -32.21
C ALA A 122 34.79 84.44 -31.51
N LEU A 123 35.98 84.78 -30.99
CA LEU A 123 36.82 83.88 -30.21
C LEU A 123 36.14 83.43 -28.91
N ARG A 124 35.42 84.33 -28.21
CA ARG A 124 34.60 83.94 -27.05
C ARG A 124 33.50 82.95 -27.43
N LYS A 125 32.73 83.25 -28.48
CA LYS A 125 31.68 82.33 -28.97
C LYS A 125 32.25 80.98 -29.40
N GLN A 126 33.41 80.97 -30.06
CA GLN A 126 34.10 79.73 -30.44
C GLN A 126 34.49 78.93 -29.19
N SER A 127 35.08 79.56 -28.17
CA SER A 127 35.44 78.92 -26.91
C SER A 127 34.22 78.39 -26.15
N GLU A 128 33.14 79.17 -26.07
CA GLU A 128 31.86 78.76 -25.48
C GLU A 128 31.27 77.56 -26.22
N THR A 129 31.28 77.59 -27.56
CA THR A 129 30.79 76.48 -28.40
C THR A 129 31.64 75.24 -28.24
N GLN A 130 32.96 75.37 -28.16
CA GLN A 130 33.89 74.26 -27.92
C GLN A 130 33.61 73.60 -26.56
N THR A 131 33.37 74.43 -25.53
CA THR A 131 33.04 73.97 -24.17
C THR A 131 31.68 73.26 -24.16
N LEU A 132 30.69 73.82 -24.87
CA LEU A 132 29.38 73.20 -25.01
C LEU A 132 29.46 71.87 -25.74
N LEU A 133 30.24 71.79 -26.83
CA LEU A 133 30.47 70.56 -27.59
C LEU A 133 31.07 69.47 -26.70
N GLN A 134 32.13 69.80 -25.94
CA GLN A 134 32.75 68.89 -24.97
C GLN A 134 31.76 68.43 -23.89
N SER A 135 30.90 69.34 -23.40
CA SER A 135 29.86 68.99 -22.43
C SER A 135 28.81 68.05 -23.03
N VAL A 136 28.36 68.30 -24.26
CA VAL A 136 27.40 67.46 -24.97
C VAL A 136 28.00 66.09 -25.30
N GLU A 137 29.26 66.04 -25.73
CA GLU A 137 29.98 64.80 -26.02
C GLU A 137 30.15 63.95 -24.76
N SER A 138 30.50 64.57 -23.63
CA SER A 138 30.55 63.91 -22.32
C SER A 138 29.17 63.38 -21.89
N LYS A 139 28.10 64.20 -22.03
CA LYS A 139 26.73 63.76 -21.74
C LYS A 139 26.27 62.63 -22.65
N PHE A 140 26.63 62.68 -23.93
CA PHE A 140 26.30 61.62 -24.90
C PHE A 140 27.01 60.32 -24.54
N LYS A 141 28.30 60.37 -24.21
CA LYS A 141 29.05 59.20 -23.74
C LYS A 141 28.45 58.61 -22.46
N GLN A 142 28.08 59.46 -21.51
CA GLN A 142 27.42 59.01 -20.28
C GLN A 142 26.05 58.37 -20.57
N ALA A 143 25.25 58.98 -21.44
CA ALA A 143 23.97 58.42 -21.85
C ALA A 143 24.11 57.08 -22.58
N ASP A 144 25.16 56.91 -23.41
CA ASP A 144 25.46 55.63 -24.07
C ASP A 144 25.88 54.55 -23.05
N GLU A 145 26.73 54.89 -22.08
CA GLU A 145 27.12 53.99 -20.99
C GLU A 145 25.90 53.57 -20.14
N ASP A 146 25.01 54.51 -19.83
CA ASP A 146 23.78 54.23 -19.08
C ASP A 146 22.78 53.39 -19.89
N LEU A 147 22.66 53.65 -21.20
CA LEU A 147 21.84 52.84 -22.11
C LEU A 147 22.38 51.40 -22.21
N GLN A 148 23.70 51.22 -22.31
CA GLN A 148 24.31 49.89 -22.32
C GLN A 148 24.08 49.15 -21.00
N LYS A 149 24.16 49.83 -19.85
CA LYS A 149 23.83 49.23 -18.54
C LYS A 149 22.36 48.83 -18.47
N ALA A 150 21.45 49.72 -18.87
CA ALA A 150 20.02 49.45 -18.88
C ALA A 150 19.67 48.28 -19.81
N SER A 151 20.28 48.21 -21.00
CA SER A 151 20.09 47.10 -21.94
C SER A 151 20.59 45.76 -21.38
N LYS A 152 21.73 45.75 -20.68
CA LYS A 152 22.21 44.53 -19.98
C LYS A 152 21.27 44.11 -18.86
N GLN A 153 20.74 45.05 -18.09
CA GLN A 153 19.75 44.77 -17.03
C GLN A 153 18.44 44.24 -17.61
N GLU A 154 17.97 44.78 -18.73
CA GLU A 154 16.77 44.27 -19.41
C GLU A 154 16.96 42.82 -19.88
N ALA A 155 18.13 42.50 -20.43
CA ALA A 155 18.47 41.13 -20.84
C ALA A 155 18.49 40.16 -19.64
N ASP A 156 19.18 40.52 -18.55
CA ASP A 156 19.23 39.69 -17.32
C ASP A 156 17.84 39.50 -16.71
N LEU A 157 17.03 40.57 -16.65
CA LEU A 157 15.66 40.48 -16.15
C LEU A 157 14.78 39.60 -17.03
N ARG A 158 14.93 39.65 -18.36
CA ARG A 158 14.21 38.74 -19.28
C ARG A 158 14.57 37.28 -19.04
N ASP A 159 15.86 36.97 -18.92
CA ASP A 159 16.33 35.61 -18.64
C ASP A 159 15.78 35.12 -17.30
N ARG A 160 15.75 36.00 -16.29
CA ARG A 160 15.22 35.69 -14.96
C ARG A 160 13.72 35.46 -14.96
N ILE A 161 12.96 36.27 -15.71
CA ILE A 161 11.52 36.08 -15.90
C ILE A 161 11.25 34.75 -16.60
N GLN A 162 12.02 34.40 -17.62
CA GLN A 162 11.87 33.14 -18.35
C GLN A 162 12.17 31.92 -17.46
N ASN A 163 13.22 32.01 -16.64
CA ASN A 163 13.55 30.94 -15.69
C ASN A 163 12.46 30.79 -14.61
N LEU A 164 11.99 31.91 -14.05
CA LEU A 164 10.91 31.91 -13.06
C LEU A 164 9.59 31.40 -13.64
N SER A 165 9.27 31.72 -14.90
CA SER A 165 8.06 31.20 -15.54
C SER A 165 8.14 29.69 -15.74
N ALA A 166 9.30 29.18 -16.17
CA ALA A 166 9.52 27.74 -16.31
C ALA A 166 9.45 27.01 -14.96
N GLU A 167 10.03 27.59 -13.91
CA GLU A 167 9.94 27.05 -12.55
C GLU A 167 8.50 27.05 -12.03
N GLN A 168 7.73 28.12 -12.27
CA GLN A 168 6.32 28.21 -11.91
C GLN A 168 5.49 27.14 -12.64
N GLU A 169 5.72 26.92 -13.93
CA GLU A 169 5.04 25.86 -14.70
C GLU A 169 5.37 24.47 -14.14
N SER A 170 6.64 24.21 -13.81
CA SER A 170 7.08 22.95 -13.20
C SER A 170 6.41 22.71 -11.84
N LEU A 171 6.43 23.73 -10.97
CA LEU A 171 5.79 23.65 -9.64
C LEU A 171 4.27 23.47 -9.75
N GLN A 172 3.64 24.09 -10.75
CA GLN A 172 2.20 23.92 -10.98
C GLN A 172 1.87 22.50 -11.47
N ALA A 173 2.72 21.91 -12.32
CA ALA A 173 2.59 20.53 -12.75
C ALA A 173 2.77 19.55 -11.57
N GLU A 174 3.81 19.76 -10.75
CA GLU A 174 4.07 18.94 -9.55
C GLU A 174 2.92 19.06 -8.53
N SER A 175 2.43 20.28 -8.28
CA SER A 175 1.27 20.50 -7.40
C SER A 175 0.02 19.78 -7.89
N LYS A 176 -0.20 19.72 -9.21
CA LYS A 176 -1.30 18.96 -9.79
C LYS A 176 -1.11 17.46 -9.59
N GLN A 177 0.09 16.93 -9.84
CA GLN A 177 0.41 15.52 -9.60
C GLN A 177 0.19 15.12 -8.13
N LEU A 178 0.67 15.93 -7.19
CA LEU A 178 0.48 15.69 -5.76
C LEU A 178 -0.99 15.73 -5.34
N ARG A 179 -1.81 16.60 -5.96
CA ARG A 179 -3.26 16.62 -5.72
C ARG A 179 -3.93 15.35 -6.25
N ASP A 180 -3.57 14.92 -7.46
CA ASP A 180 -4.11 13.70 -8.06
C ASP A 180 -3.71 12.44 -7.25
N GLU A 181 -2.47 12.40 -6.74
CA GLU A 181 -1.97 11.33 -5.88
C GLU A 181 -2.68 11.33 -4.52
N LYS A 182 -2.86 12.49 -3.90
CA LYS A 182 -3.62 12.63 -2.65
C LYS A 182 -5.07 12.15 -2.82
N GLU A 183 -5.71 12.48 -3.93
CA GLU A 183 -7.07 12.02 -4.22
C GLU A 183 -7.12 10.50 -4.38
N ARG A 184 -6.19 9.92 -5.16
CA ARG A 184 -6.05 8.46 -5.28
C ARG A 184 -5.89 7.78 -3.93
N ILE A 185 -4.95 8.24 -3.12
CA ILE A 185 -4.71 7.69 -1.77
C ILE A 185 -5.97 7.82 -0.91
N SER A 186 -6.67 8.96 -0.94
CA SER A 186 -7.93 9.15 -0.20
C SER A 186 -9.00 8.15 -0.64
N THR A 187 -9.13 7.89 -1.95
CA THR A 187 -10.10 6.91 -2.45
C THR A 187 -9.75 5.48 -2.04
N GLU A 188 -8.46 5.12 -2.06
CA GLU A 188 -7.97 3.82 -1.63
C GLU A 188 -8.18 3.61 -0.12
N LEU A 189 -7.92 4.64 0.69
CA LEU A 189 -8.13 4.61 2.14
C LEU A 189 -9.61 4.45 2.49
N ALA A 190 -10.51 5.08 1.73
CA ALA A 190 -11.95 4.88 1.86
C ALA A 190 -12.39 3.46 1.48
N SER A 191 -11.79 2.87 0.43
CA SER A 191 -12.03 1.48 0.05
C SER A 191 -11.58 0.51 1.13
N ILE A 192 -10.33 0.63 1.58
CA ILE A 192 -9.74 -0.22 2.63
C ILE A 192 -10.57 -0.12 3.93
N SER A 193 -11.06 1.07 4.27
CA SER A 193 -11.92 1.25 5.44
C SER A 193 -13.25 0.50 5.32
N ARG A 194 -13.89 0.50 4.13
CA ARG A 194 -15.11 -0.29 3.88
C ARG A 194 -14.85 -1.79 3.90
N ASP A 195 -13.74 -2.23 3.30
CA ASP A 195 -13.35 -3.64 3.29
C ASP A 195 -13.08 -4.13 4.71
N ARG A 196 -12.41 -3.32 5.54
CA ARG A 196 -12.16 -3.63 6.95
C ARG A 196 -13.45 -3.77 7.74
N GLU A 197 -14.43 -2.89 7.54
CA GLU A 197 -15.73 -2.99 8.19
C GLU A 197 -16.49 -4.26 7.76
N THR A 198 -16.45 -4.57 6.46
CA THR A 198 -17.06 -5.80 5.92
C THR A 198 -16.40 -7.05 6.47
N LEU A 199 -15.06 -7.09 6.55
CA LEU A 199 -14.34 -8.19 7.17
C LEU A 199 -14.68 -8.34 8.64
N LYS A 200 -14.79 -7.24 9.38
CA LYS A 200 -15.17 -7.27 10.80
C LYS A 200 -16.55 -7.89 10.99
N GLN A 201 -17.55 -7.47 10.21
CA GLN A 201 -18.89 -8.07 10.24
C GLN A 201 -18.86 -9.58 9.96
N ARG A 202 -18.07 -10.01 8.97
CA ARG A 202 -17.92 -11.45 8.65
C ARG A 202 -17.24 -12.24 9.78
N VAL A 203 -16.28 -11.65 10.47
CA VAL A 203 -15.65 -12.26 11.66
C VAL A 203 -16.68 -12.41 12.77
N ASP A 204 -17.42 -11.36 13.08
CA ASP A 204 -18.47 -11.38 14.12
C ASP A 204 -19.55 -12.44 13.79
N GLU A 205 -19.99 -12.53 12.53
CA GLU A 205 -20.92 -13.57 12.07
C GLU A 205 -20.34 -14.99 12.22
N SER A 206 -19.06 -15.16 11.90
CA SER A 206 -18.38 -16.45 12.03
C SER A 206 -18.23 -16.86 13.49
N GLU A 207 -17.93 -15.93 14.39
CA GLU A 207 -17.85 -16.19 15.83
C GLU A 207 -19.21 -16.63 16.38
N GLN A 208 -20.30 -15.97 15.99
CA GLN A 208 -21.66 -16.38 16.39
C GLN A 208 -21.99 -17.80 15.89
N ARG A 209 -21.67 -18.12 14.63
CA ARG A 209 -21.88 -19.47 14.09
C ARG A 209 -21.08 -20.53 14.84
N LEU A 210 -19.84 -20.22 15.25
CA LEU A 210 -19.02 -21.16 16.03
C LEU A 210 -19.65 -21.44 17.40
N VAL A 211 -20.19 -20.42 18.07
CA VAL A 211 -20.90 -20.59 19.35
C VAL A 211 -22.13 -21.48 19.18
N ASP A 212 -22.90 -21.30 18.11
CA ASP A 212 -24.08 -22.12 17.84
C ASP A 212 -23.73 -23.57 17.49
N ILE A 213 -22.69 -23.78 16.67
CA ILE A 213 -22.19 -25.13 16.36
C ILE A 213 -21.68 -25.84 17.62
N GLU A 214 -20.98 -25.13 18.51
CA GLU A 214 -20.50 -25.70 19.77
C GLU A 214 -21.68 -26.12 20.67
N LYS A 215 -22.73 -25.30 20.78
CA LYS A 215 -23.97 -25.67 21.49
C LYS A 215 -24.61 -26.93 20.90
N GLN A 216 -24.71 -27.02 19.57
CA GLN A 216 -25.25 -28.20 18.89
C GLN A 216 -24.40 -29.44 19.17
N ARG A 217 -23.07 -29.32 19.10
CA ARG A 217 -22.14 -30.43 19.38
C ARG A 217 -22.31 -30.96 20.80
N VAL A 218 -22.43 -30.07 21.78
CA VAL A 218 -22.66 -30.45 23.18
C VAL A 218 -24.01 -31.15 23.34
N ALA A 219 -25.08 -30.62 22.72
CA ALA A 219 -26.41 -31.24 22.78
C ALA A 219 -26.43 -32.64 22.15
N LEU A 220 -25.84 -32.80 20.95
CA LEU A 220 -25.70 -34.09 20.27
C LEU A 220 -24.85 -35.07 21.09
N GLY A 221 -23.77 -34.61 21.73
CA GLY A 221 -22.95 -35.45 22.61
C GLY A 221 -23.75 -35.99 23.81
N ALA A 222 -24.60 -35.16 24.41
CA ALA A 222 -25.48 -35.59 25.49
C ALA A 222 -26.54 -36.62 25.02
N GLU A 223 -27.11 -36.42 23.82
CA GLU A 223 -28.08 -37.35 23.24
C GLU A 223 -27.45 -38.72 22.94
N VAL A 224 -26.25 -38.75 22.34
CA VAL A 224 -25.52 -39.99 22.08
C VAL A 224 -25.25 -40.76 23.38
N SER A 225 -24.77 -40.09 24.43
CA SER A 225 -24.52 -40.72 25.73
C SER A 225 -25.80 -41.30 26.36
N SER A 226 -26.94 -40.61 26.21
CA SER A 226 -28.24 -41.11 26.68
C SER A 226 -28.68 -42.36 25.91
N LEU A 227 -28.51 -42.37 24.59
CA LEU A 227 -28.85 -43.52 23.74
C LEU A 227 -27.98 -44.74 24.04
N GLU A 228 -26.68 -44.54 24.28
CA GLU A 228 -25.77 -45.61 24.70
C GLU A 228 -26.20 -46.24 26.03
N SER A 229 -26.53 -45.41 27.01
CA SER A 229 -27.03 -45.87 28.32
C SER A 229 -28.33 -46.66 28.18
N ALA A 230 -29.27 -46.20 27.36
CA ALA A 230 -30.53 -46.89 27.09
C ALA A 230 -30.30 -48.25 26.40
N ARG A 231 -29.35 -48.31 25.46
CA ARG A 231 -28.97 -49.54 24.78
C ARG A 231 -28.40 -50.57 25.76
N GLU A 232 -27.51 -50.17 26.66
CA GLU A 232 -26.94 -51.07 27.67
C GLU A 232 -28.02 -51.64 28.60
N GLN A 233 -28.91 -50.80 29.10
CA GLN A 233 -30.04 -51.24 29.92
C GLN A 233 -30.93 -52.24 29.18
N LEU A 234 -31.20 -52.01 27.89
CA LEU A 234 -31.98 -52.91 27.07
C LEU A 234 -31.31 -54.27 26.89
N LEU A 235 -29.99 -54.31 26.70
CA LEU A 235 -29.24 -55.57 26.62
C LEU A 235 -29.32 -56.38 27.92
N ILE A 236 -29.14 -55.71 29.07
CA ILE A 236 -29.23 -56.36 30.39
C ILE A 236 -30.63 -56.94 30.61
N SER A 237 -31.68 -56.17 30.30
CA SER A 237 -33.06 -56.63 30.45
C SER A 237 -33.40 -57.81 29.53
N LEU A 238 -32.92 -57.80 28.28
CA LEU A 238 -33.06 -58.94 27.37
C LEU A 238 -32.38 -60.19 27.90
N GLU A 239 -31.18 -60.07 28.47
CA GLU A 239 -30.47 -61.21 29.04
C GLU A 239 -31.21 -61.81 30.26
N ALA A 240 -31.73 -60.94 31.14
CA ALA A 240 -32.53 -61.35 32.29
C ALA A 240 -33.82 -62.08 31.86
N LEU A 241 -34.52 -61.56 30.84
CA LEU A 241 -35.72 -62.20 30.28
C LEU A 241 -35.39 -63.57 29.67
N ARG A 242 -34.25 -63.73 29.01
CA ARG A 242 -33.84 -65.03 28.46
C ARG A 242 -33.53 -66.05 29.54
N LYS A 243 -32.82 -65.66 30.61
CA LYS A 243 -32.47 -66.56 31.71
C LYS A 243 -33.69 -67.02 32.51
N GLY A 244 -34.67 -66.15 32.73
CA GLY A 244 -35.91 -66.48 33.47
C GLY A 244 -36.89 -67.37 32.71
N ASN A 245 -36.75 -67.51 31.39
CA ASN A 245 -37.71 -68.19 30.53
C ASN A 245 -37.20 -69.50 29.92
N VAL A 246 -36.04 -70.03 30.32
CA VAL A 246 -35.57 -71.34 29.83
C VAL A 246 -36.48 -72.45 30.36
N ALA A 247 -37.11 -73.21 29.46
CA ALA A 247 -38.01 -74.31 29.77
C ALA A 247 -37.33 -75.67 29.64
N ILE A 248 -36.48 -75.82 28.62
CA ILE A 248 -35.72 -77.04 28.36
C ILE A 248 -34.25 -76.66 28.28
N PHE A 249 -33.40 -77.34 29.06
CA PHE A 249 -31.95 -77.15 29.01
C PHE A 249 -31.30 -78.06 27.96
N ALA A 250 -30.14 -77.66 27.46
CA ALA A 250 -29.30 -78.53 26.65
C ALA A 250 -28.96 -79.82 27.42
N ASP A 251 -28.92 -80.95 26.71
CA ASP A 251 -28.69 -82.29 27.26
C ASP A 251 -29.73 -82.80 28.26
N GLN A 252 -30.84 -82.07 28.45
CA GLN A 252 -31.96 -82.55 29.25
C GLN A 252 -32.59 -83.77 28.56
N ILE A 253 -32.79 -84.86 29.31
CA ILE A 253 -33.48 -86.04 28.83
C ILE A 253 -34.96 -85.69 28.68
N LEU A 254 -35.49 -85.83 27.46
CA LEU A 254 -36.89 -85.63 27.12
C LEU A 254 -37.67 -86.94 27.15
N ALA A 255 -37.05 -88.06 26.75
CA ALA A 255 -37.61 -89.38 26.95
C ALA A 255 -36.51 -90.45 26.98
N MET A 256 -36.84 -91.61 27.54
CA MET A 256 -35.98 -92.79 27.50
C MET A 256 -36.80 -94.06 27.27
N GLY A 257 -36.19 -95.06 26.62
CA GLY A 257 -36.84 -96.33 26.35
C GLY A 257 -35.84 -97.48 26.27
N VAL A 258 -36.30 -98.67 26.64
CA VAL A 258 -35.50 -99.91 26.54
C VAL A 258 -35.91 -100.68 25.31
N VAL A 259 -34.94 -101.01 24.47
CA VAL A 259 -35.07 -101.91 23.34
C VAL A 259 -34.76 -103.33 23.82
N ARG A 260 -35.73 -104.22 23.66
CA ARG A 260 -35.57 -105.64 23.98
C ARG A 260 -34.73 -106.33 22.88
N PRO A 261 -33.99 -107.40 23.22
CA PRO A 261 -33.31 -108.19 22.20
C PRO A 261 -34.31 -108.85 21.25
N ASP A 262 -33.82 -109.24 20.08
CA ASP A 262 -34.55 -110.05 19.08
C ASP A 262 -35.83 -109.43 18.49
N LEU A 263 -36.02 -108.12 18.61
CA LEU A 263 -37.10 -107.41 17.92
C LEU A 263 -36.86 -107.39 16.41
N ASN A 264 -37.92 -107.61 15.63
CA ASN A 264 -37.84 -107.43 14.19
C ASN A 264 -37.79 -105.93 13.81
N GLN A 265 -37.40 -105.61 12.58
CA GLN A 265 -37.22 -104.23 12.13
C GLN A 265 -38.51 -103.38 12.25
N ALA A 266 -39.68 -103.99 12.07
CA ALA A 266 -40.97 -103.29 12.19
C ALA A 266 -41.28 -102.94 13.66
N GLU A 267 -41.04 -103.87 14.58
CA GLU A 267 -41.19 -103.68 16.03
C GLU A 267 -40.22 -102.61 16.55
N LEU A 268 -38.97 -102.64 16.09
CA LEU A 268 -37.94 -101.67 16.46
C LEU A 268 -38.29 -100.25 15.97
N ARG A 269 -38.80 -100.12 14.74
CA ARG A 269 -39.29 -98.85 14.20
C ARG A 269 -40.47 -98.33 15.01
N GLN A 270 -41.39 -99.21 15.41
CA GLN A 270 -42.54 -98.84 16.22
C GLN A 270 -42.13 -98.37 17.63
N ALA A 271 -41.21 -99.08 18.28
CA ALA A 271 -40.67 -98.68 19.59
C ALA A 271 -39.96 -97.31 19.52
N SER A 272 -39.19 -97.07 18.45
CA SER A 272 -38.52 -95.78 18.22
C SER A 272 -39.52 -94.64 18.03
N LYS A 273 -40.60 -94.87 17.28
CA LYS A 273 -41.69 -93.88 17.10
C LYS A 273 -42.39 -93.57 18.42
N GLN A 274 -42.71 -94.58 19.23
CA GLN A 274 -43.34 -94.38 20.54
C GLN A 274 -42.45 -93.57 21.49
N LEU A 275 -41.15 -93.85 21.50
CA LEU A 275 -40.19 -93.11 22.31
C LEU A 275 -40.10 -91.63 21.90
N LEU A 276 -40.07 -91.35 20.60
CA LEU A 276 -40.05 -89.98 20.10
C LEU A 276 -41.37 -89.25 20.36
N GLN A 277 -42.51 -89.94 20.30
CA GLN A 277 -43.80 -89.38 20.71
C GLN A 277 -43.85 -89.06 22.20
N GLN A 278 -43.20 -89.85 23.05
CA GLN A 278 -43.06 -89.52 24.47
C GLN A 278 -42.18 -88.29 24.66
N ALA A 279 -41.06 -88.18 23.93
CA ALA A 279 -40.21 -87.00 23.98
C ALA A 279 -40.98 -85.74 23.57
N GLU A 280 -41.83 -85.84 22.54
CA GLU A 280 -42.70 -84.76 22.08
C GLU A 280 -43.69 -84.31 23.17
N ARG A 281 -44.37 -85.26 23.83
CA ARG A 281 -45.27 -84.94 24.95
C ARG A 281 -44.55 -84.24 26.09
N ASN A 282 -43.42 -84.79 26.51
CA ASN A 282 -42.63 -84.23 27.61
C ASN A 282 -42.06 -82.85 27.25
N ALA A 283 -41.60 -82.66 26.01
CA ALA A 283 -41.13 -81.35 25.54
C ALA A 283 -42.25 -80.31 25.58
N ARG A 284 -43.47 -80.65 25.16
CA ARG A 284 -44.63 -79.74 25.24
C ARG A 284 -45.00 -79.36 26.67
N GLU A 285 -44.94 -80.32 27.58
CA GLU A 285 -45.20 -80.08 29.00
C GLU A 285 -44.16 -79.13 29.59
N LEU A 286 -42.87 -79.37 29.31
CA LEU A 286 -41.77 -78.52 29.77
C LEU A 286 -41.81 -77.11 29.16
N LEU A 287 -42.23 -76.97 27.90
CA LEU A 287 -42.36 -75.69 27.21
C LEU A 287 -43.50 -74.79 27.75
N ASP A 288 -44.38 -75.33 28.59
CA ASP A 288 -45.38 -74.56 29.36
C ASP A 288 -46.24 -73.64 28.45
N PHE A 289 -46.83 -74.25 27.41
CA PHE A 289 -47.77 -73.56 26.53
C PHE A 289 -49.05 -73.21 27.28
N LEU A 290 -49.61 -72.04 26.98
CA LEU A 290 -50.93 -71.68 27.47
C LEU A 290 -51.99 -72.60 26.83
N PRO A 291 -53.10 -72.94 27.53
CA PRO A 291 -54.11 -73.91 27.06
C PRO A 291 -54.61 -73.71 25.62
N ASP A 292 -54.68 -72.46 25.15
CA ASP A 292 -55.17 -72.10 23.80
C ASP A 292 -54.06 -71.70 22.81
N GLN A 293 -52.78 -71.86 23.18
CA GLN A 293 -51.63 -71.46 22.37
C GLN A 293 -50.66 -72.62 22.07
N ALA A 294 -51.02 -73.85 22.43
CA ALA A 294 -50.22 -75.01 22.08
C ALA A 294 -50.23 -75.23 20.54
N PRO A 295 -49.06 -75.40 19.90
CA PRO A 295 -49.00 -75.61 18.46
C PRO A 295 -49.67 -76.92 18.05
N GLN A 296 -50.41 -76.91 16.94
CA GLN A 296 -51.00 -78.13 16.37
C GLN A 296 -49.92 -79.05 15.78
N GLU A 297 -48.84 -78.47 15.24
CA GLU A 297 -47.69 -79.23 14.74
C GLU A 297 -46.78 -79.69 15.89
N PRO A 298 -46.13 -80.87 15.78
CA PRO A 298 -45.13 -81.32 16.74
C PRO A 298 -43.99 -80.31 16.94
N VAL A 299 -43.58 -80.09 18.19
CA VAL A 299 -42.46 -79.19 18.51
C VAL A 299 -41.12 -79.85 18.19
N ILE A 300 -41.02 -81.17 18.30
CA ILE A 300 -39.88 -81.96 17.84
C ILE A 300 -40.14 -82.41 16.40
N LYS A 301 -39.33 -81.90 15.46
CA LYS A 301 -39.35 -82.38 14.07
C LYS A 301 -38.47 -83.61 13.92
N ILE A 302 -39.11 -84.77 13.75
CA ILE A 302 -38.46 -86.05 13.53
C ILE A 302 -38.27 -86.26 12.02
N THR A 303 -37.06 -86.54 11.58
CA THR A 303 -36.78 -86.91 10.18
C THR A 303 -36.61 -88.42 10.02
N GLU A 304 -36.98 -88.95 8.85
CA GLU A 304 -36.80 -90.39 8.56
C GLU A 304 -35.33 -90.80 8.63
N ALA A 305 -34.41 -89.90 8.26
CA ALA A 305 -32.97 -90.11 8.38
C ALA A 305 -32.50 -90.27 9.83
N GLN A 306 -33.08 -89.53 10.78
CA GLN A 306 -32.77 -89.69 12.21
C GLN A 306 -33.28 -91.04 12.75
N ILE A 307 -34.46 -91.49 12.29
CA ILE A 307 -34.99 -92.80 12.63
C ILE A 307 -34.07 -93.91 12.08
N GLU A 308 -33.72 -93.86 10.80
CA GLU A 308 -32.83 -94.86 10.19
C GLU A 308 -31.43 -94.86 10.83
N GLY A 309 -30.90 -93.69 11.18
CA GLY A 309 -29.64 -93.57 11.94
C GLY A 309 -29.70 -94.23 13.31
N LEU A 310 -30.83 -94.11 14.01
CA LEU A 310 -31.08 -94.78 15.30
C LEU A 310 -31.18 -96.30 15.12
N LEU A 311 -31.96 -96.77 14.13
CA LEU A 311 -32.13 -98.20 13.85
C LEU A 311 -30.80 -98.88 13.50
N ASN A 312 -29.94 -98.21 12.74
CA ASN A 312 -28.61 -98.73 12.38
C ASN A 312 -27.68 -98.96 13.58
N ARG A 313 -27.85 -98.19 14.68
CA ARG A 313 -27.02 -98.30 15.89
C ARG A 313 -27.39 -99.47 16.79
N ILE A 314 -28.57 -100.06 16.61
CA ILE A 314 -29.15 -101.11 17.48
C ILE A 314 -29.48 -102.39 16.71
N LYS A 315 -28.94 -102.55 15.50
CA LYS A 315 -29.26 -103.65 14.58
C LYS A 315 -28.63 -105.01 14.93
N ASP A 316 -27.72 -105.05 15.89
CA ASP A 316 -26.98 -106.25 16.28
C ASP A 316 -27.77 -107.18 17.23
N GLY A 317 -29.01 -106.81 17.57
CA GLY A 317 -29.93 -107.62 18.38
C GLY A 317 -29.69 -107.53 19.88
N GLN A 318 -28.77 -106.68 20.36
CA GLN A 318 -28.53 -106.51 21.79
C GLN A 318 -29.61 -105.65 22.46
N SER A 319 -29.71 -105.71 23.79
CA SER A 319 -30.59 -104.82 24.53
C SER A 319 -29.93 -103.44 24.72
N TYR A 320 -30.66 -102.40 24.35
CA TYR A 320 -30.19 -101.01 24.42
C TYR A 320 -31.14 -100.14 25.23
N VAL A 321 -30.58 -99.07 25.78
CA VAL A 321 -31.31 -97.94 26.33
C VAL A 321 -31.12 -96.78 25.37
N ILE A 322 -32.23 -96.22 24.89
CA ILE A 322 -32.24 -95.05 24.02
C ILE A 322 -32.70 -93.85 24.85
N ARG A 323 -31.93 -92.77 24.80
CA ARG A 323 -32.23 -91.46 25.40
C ARG A 323 -32.48 -90.45 24.30
N ILE A 324 -33.59 -89.73 24.39
CA ILE A 324 -33.85 -88.54 23.57
C ILE A 324 -33.48 -87.33 24.42
N LEU A 325 -32.47 -86.59 23.99
CA LEU A 325 -31.88 -85.45 24.66
C LEU A 325 -32.24 -84.17 23.89
N SER A 326 -32.38 -83.06 24.61
CA SER A 326 -32.44 -81.73 24.00
C SER A 326 -31.07 -81.32 23.43
N ALA A 327 -31.03 -80.82 22.19
CA ALA A 327 -29.79 -80.38 21.54
C ALA A 327 -29.38 -78.93 21.87
N GLY A 328 -30.16 -78.23 22.72
CA GLY A 328 -29.94 -76.84 23.06
C GLY A 328 -30.83 -76.35 24.21
N ASN A 329 -30.70 -75.07 24.55
CA ASN A 329 -31.61 -74.42 25.49
C ASN A 329 -32.80 -73.85 24.71
N PHE A 330 -34.02 -74.18 25.14
CA PHE A 330 -35.26 -73.70 24.53
C PHE A 330 -36.06 -72.92 25.58
N LEU A 331 -36.52 -71.72 25.22
CA LEU A 331 -37.37 -70.90 26.05
C LEU A 331 -38.80 -71.44 26.09
N LYS A 332 -39.58 -71.04 27.10
CA LYS A 332 -41.02 -71.30 27.19
C LYS A 332 -41.71 -70.90 25.88
N ARG A 333 -42.64 -71.74 25.44
CA ARG A 333 -43.47 -71.55 24.23
C ARG A 333 -42.71 -71.58 22.90
N GLU A 334 -41.44 -71.96 22.88
CA GLU A 334 -40.75 -72.23 21.62
C GLU A 334 -41.39 -73.41 20.88
N THR A 335 -41.60 -73.26 19.57
CA THR A 335 -42.36 -74.22 18.77
C THR A 335 -41.49 -75.23 18.04
N ARG A 336 -40.16 -75.18 18.23
CA ARG A 336 -39.20 -76.03 17.53
C ARG A 336 -38.06 -76.45 18.47
N VAL A 337 -38.07 -77.70 18.89
CA VAL A 337 -37.06 -78.30 19.76
C VAL A 337 -36.21 -79.25 18.93
N ALA A 338 -34.90 -78.98 18.89
CA ALA A 338 -33.93 -79.90 18.30
C ALA A 338 -33.55 -80.96 19.33
N ILE A 339 -33.43 -82.21 18.87
CA ILE A 339 -33.11 -83.35 19.72
C ILE A 339 -31.90 -84.13 19.22
N ALA A 340 -31.24 -84.83 20.14
CA ALA A 340 -30.23 -85.83 19.89
C ALA A 340 -30.66 -87.18 20.47
N ALA A 341 -30.39 -88.27 19.75
CA ALA A 341 -30.61 -89.62 20.27
C ALA A 341 -29.28 -90.22 20.73
N ASP A 342 -29.23 -90.62 21.99
CA ASP A 342 -28.12 -91.34 22.56
C ASP A 342 -28.52 -92.79 22.85
N VAL A 343 -27.61 -93.73 22.60
CA VAL A 343 -27.86 -95.17 22.62
C VAL A 343 -26.74 -95.84 23.37
N THR A 344 -27.10 -96.51 24.46
CA THR A 344 -26.16 -97.21 25.33
C THR A 344 -26.65 -98.63 25.60
N LEU A 345 -25.74 -99.55 25.92
CA LEU A 345 -26.10 -100.93 26.24
C LEU A 345 -26.91 -101.00 27.53
N ASN A 346 -27.97 -101.79 27.54
CA ASN A 346 -28.82 -102.03 28.70
C ASN A 346 -28.15 -103.03 29.66
N ARG A 347 -27.05 -102.61 30.29
CA ARG A 347 -26.29 -103.45 31.22
C ARG A 347 -26.86 -103.35 32.62
N GLN A 348 -26.77 -104.45 33.38
CA GLN A 348 -27.13 -104.44 34.79
C GLN A 348 -26.15 -103.55 35.57
N ILE A 349 -26.70 -102.57 36.30
CA ILE A 349 -25.94 -101.63 37.14
C ILE A 349 -25.79 -102.19 38.55
N PHE A 350 -26.90 -102.64 39.15
CA PHE A 350 -26.92 -103.24 40.48
C PHE A 350 -27.58 -104.62 40.42
N PRO A 351 -26.95 -105.70 40.95
CA PRO A 351 -27.64 -106.95 41.19
C PRO A 351 -28.70 -106.83 42.30
N PRO A 352 -29.70 -107.74 42.35
CA PRO A 352 -30.62 -107.84 43.47
C PRO A 352 -29.85 -107.98 44.80
N GLY A 353 -30.26 -107.23 45.82
CA GLY A 353 -29.63 -107.19 47.13
C GLY A 353 -28.33 -106.37 47.21
N ALA A 354 -27.87 -105.76 46.11
CA ALA A 354 -26.68 -104.92 46.13
C ALA A 354 -26.91 -103.64 46.96
N GLU A 355 -25.90 -103.26 47.74
CA GLU A 355 -25.92 -102.02 48.51
C GLU A 355 -25.64 -100.81 47.60
N ILE A 356 -26.61 -99.90 47.55
CA ILE A 356 -26.50 -98.65 46.78
C ILE A 356 -25.95 -97.55 47.67
N ALA A 357 -26.45 -97.39 48.89
CA ALA A 357 -25.88 -96.47 49.87
C ALA A 357 -26.25 -96.92 51.28
N SER A 358 -25.45 -96.50 52.26
CA SER A 358 -25.80 -96.65 53.66
C SER A 358 -25.52 -95.37 54.42
N LEU A 359 -26.20 -95.20 55.55
CA LEU A 359 -25.96 -94.10 56.46
C LEU A 359 -26.08 -94.59 57.91
N GLN A 360 -25.20 -94.08 58.77
CA GLN A 360 -25.23 -94.35 60.21
C GLN A 360 -26.19 -93.38 60.90
N PHE A 361 -26.93 -93.89 61.88
CA PHE A 361 -27.92 -93.16 62.66
C PHE A 361 -27.64 -93.33 64.16
N THR A 362 -27.93 -92.29 64.92
CA THR A 362 -27.88 -92.29 66.39
C THR A 362 -29.28 -92.52 66.96
N PRO A 363 -29.42 -93.10 68.16
CA PRO A 363 -30.72 -93.23 68.82
C PRO A 363 -31.31 -91.86 69.19
N ASP A 364 -32.62 -91.85 69.49
CA ASP A 364 -33.37 -90.69 70.02
C ASP A 364 -33.35 -89.41 69.15
N LEU A 365 -33.25 -89.55 67.82
CA LEU A 365 -33.41 -88.43 66.88
C LEU A 365 -34.84 -87.87 66.90
N SER A 366 -34.98 -86.54 66.81
CA SER A 366 -36.30 -85.92 66.61
C SER A 366 -36.91 -86.33 65.27
N PRO A 367 -38.25 -86.30 65.11
CA PRO A 367 -38.89 -86.68 63.84
C PRO A 367 -38.38 -85.92 62.62
N GLN A 368 -38.11 -84.61 62.77
CA GLN A 368 -37.56 -83.76 61.70
C GLN A 368 -36.11 -84.12 61.37
N ALA A 369 -35.27 -84.39 62.39
CA ALA A 369 -33.88 -84.79 62.18
C ALA A 369 -33.78 -86.18 61.54
N LEU A 370 -34.65 -87.10 61.93
CA LEU A 370 -34.75 -88.44 61.34
C LEU A 370 -35.20 -88.35 59.87
N ALA A 371 -36.26 -87.58 59.58
CA ALA A 371 -36.73 -87.36 58.21
C ALA A 371 -35.64 -86.74 57.31
N SER A 372 -34.98 -85.68 57.77
CA SER A 372 -33.88 -85.05 57.03
C SER A 372 -32.72 -86.02 56.78
N ARG A 373 -32.43 -86.91 57.73
CA ARG A 373 -31.35 -87.90 57.60
C ARG A 373 -31.72 -89.05 56.65
N ILE A 374 -33.00 -89.43 56.57
CA ILE A 374 -33.48 -90.34 55.53
C ILE A 374 -33.51 -89.66 54.16
N GLU A 375 -33.87 -88.38 54.07
CA GLU A 375 -33.74 -87.61 52.83
C GLU A 375 -32.29 -87.56 52.36
N GLN A 376 -31.33 -87.37 53.27
CA GLN A 376 -29.90 -87.47 52.95
C GLN A 376 -29.52 -88.85 52.40
N LEU A 377 -30.03 -89.93 53.00
CA LEU A 377 -29.84 -91.29 52.46
C LEU A 377 -30.41 -91.39 51.05
N PHE A 378 -31.62 -90.91 50.78
CA PHE A 378 -32.20 -90.92 49.44
C PHE A 378 -31.44 -90.04 48.44
N LEU A 379 -30.91 -88.90 48.86
CA LEU A 379 -30.01 -88.08 48.04
C LEU A 379 -28.74 -88.84 47.69
N LEU A 380 -28.10 -89.52 48.66
CA LEU A 380 -26.93 -90.36 48.43
C LEU A 380 -27.24 -91.53 47.49
N VAL A 381 -28.37 -92.21 47.69
CA VAL A 381 -28.86 -93.27 46.79
C VAL A 381 -29.03 -92.72 45.39
N SER A 382 -29.69 -91.56 45.24
CA SER A 382 -29.94 -90.96 43.92
C SER A 382 -28.64 -90.53 43.24
N PHE A 383 -27.70 -89.97 43.99
CA PHE A 383 -26.39 -89.57 43.50
C PHE A 383 -25.58 -90.77 43.04
N ARG A 384 -25.49 -91.81 43.88
CA ARG A 384 -24.78 -93.06 43.53
C ARG A 384 -25.44 -93.75 42.35
N ALA A 385 -26.76 -93.88 42.34
CA ALA A 385 -27.49 -94.47 41.23
C ALA A 385 -27.20 -93.74 39.91
N ARG A 386 -27.28 -92.40 39.86
CA ARG A 386 -26.96 -91.63 38.65
C ARG A 386 -25.51 -91.79 38.22
N ARG A 387 -24.58 -91.75 39.17
CA ARG A 387 -23.14 -91.89 38.90
C ARG A 387 -22.83 -93.24 38.25
N GLU A 388 -23.47 -94.31 38.71
CA GLU A 388 -23.30 -95.66 38.15
C GLU A 388 -24.13 -95.90 36.87
N GLY A 389 -24.94 -94.90 36.43
CA GLY A 389 -25.62 -94.91 35.13
C GLY A 389 -27.13 -95.08 35.17
N VAL A 390 -27.78 -95.02 36.34
CA VAL A 390 -29.24 -95.02 36.45
C VAL A 390 -29.78 -93.67 36.00
N LEU A 391 -30.70 -93.69 35.06
CA LEU A 391 -31.26 -92.49 34.47
C LEU A 391 -32.42 -91.96 35.32
N ALA A 392 -32.48 -90.64 35.45
CA ALA A 392 -33.57 -89.98 36.13
C ALA A 392 -34.78 -89.84 35.21
N ASP A 393 -35.97 -89.97 35.77
CA ASP A 393 -37.23 -89.69 35.11
C ASP A 393 -37.20 -88.31 34.42
N PRO A 394 -37.51 -88.21 33.12
CA PRO A 394 -37.39 -86.98 32.33
C PRO A 394 -38.16 -85.77 32.85
N LEU A 395 -39.29 -86.00 33.54
CA LEU A 395 -40.21 -84.95 33.98
C LEU A 395 -39.93 -84.56 35.45
N THR A 396 -39.80 -85.57 36.31
CA THR A 396 -39.66 -85.37 37.76
C THR A 396 -38.20 -85.26 38.19
N GLY A 397 -37.27 -85.70 37.35
CA GLY A 397 -35.85 -85.74 37.66
C GLY A 397 -35.50 -86.73 38.77
N LYS A 398 -36.37 -87.68 39.14
CA LYS A 398 -36.14 -88.68 40.20
C LYS A 398 -35.67 -90.02 39.61
N VAL A 399 -34.85 -90.78 40.32
CA VAL A 399 -34.34 -92.09 39.85
C VAL A 399 -35.11 -93.28 40.40
N GLY A 400 -36.00 -93.07 41.38
CA GLY A 400 -36.70 -94.14 42.08
C GLY A 400 -37.84 -93.63 42.93
N ASN A 401 -38.61 -94.58 43.46
CA ASN A 401 -39.70 -94.33 44.39
C ASN A 401 -39.60 -95.31 45.56
N PHE A 402 -39.95 -94.85 46.76
CA PHE A 402 -40.03 -95.67 47.97
C PHE A 402 -41.42 -95.52 48.56
N ARG A 403 -42.02 -96.63 49.00
CA ARG A 403 -43.43 -96.66 49.42
C ARG A 403 -43.62 -95.82 50.70
N PRO A 404 -44.54 -94.84 50.71
CA PRO A 404 -44.78 -94.02 51.91
C PRO A 404 -45.17 -94.83 53.14
N GLU A 405 -45.88 -95.94 52.95
CA GLU A 405 -46.32 -96.84 54.02
C GLU A 405 -45.11 -97.52 54.68
N ALA A 406 -44.17 -98.05 53.88
CA ALA A 406 -42.94 -98.68 54.36
C ALA A 406 -42.03 -97.69 55.10
N LEU A 407 -42.03 -96.41 54.69
CA LEU A 407 -41.32 -95.34 55.39
C LEU A 407 -41.90 -95.09 56.79
N THR A 408 -43.23 -95.14 56.90
CA THR A 408 -43.93 -94.94 58.16
C THR A 408 -43.64 -96.07 59.15
N GLU A 409 -43.62 -97.32 58.67
CA GLU A 409 -43.24 -98.49 59.47
C GLU A 409 -41.79 -98.43 59.95
N LEU A 410 -40.88 -97.98 59.06
CA LEU A 410 -39.48 -97.76 59.41
C LEU A 410 -39.34 -96.75 60.54
N PHE A 411 -40.01 -95.60 60.45
CA PHE A 411 -39.97 -94.57 61.51
C PHE A 411 -40.47 -95.11 62.85
N LYS A 412 -41.50 -95.96 62.86
CA LYS A 412 -42.03 -96.57 64.08
C LYS A 412 -41.00 -97.47 64.76
N LEU A 413 -40.35 -98.36 64.01
CA LEU A 413 -39.34 -99.27 64.55
C LEU A 413 -38.10 -98.53 65.04
N VAL A 414 -37.63 -97.54 64.27
CA VAL A 414 -36.44 -96.75 64.62
C VAL A 414 -36.60 -96.01 65.95
N ASN A 415 -37.80 -95.55 66.29
CA ASN A 415 -38.08 -94.84 67.54
C ASN A 415 -37.93 -95.76 68.79
N GLU A 416 -38.01 -97.08 68.61
CA GLU A 416 -37.84 -98.07 69.68
C GLU A 416 -36.36 -98.44 69.89
N LEU A 417 -35.48 -98.13 68.93
CA LEU A 417 -34.05 -98.47 69.00
C LEU A 417 -33.29 -97.51 69.94
N LYS A 418 -32.52 -98.10 70.89
CA LYS A 418 -31.76 -97.36 71.92
C LYS A 418 -30.25 -97.39 71.73
N SER A 419 -29.75 -97.93 70.62
CA SER A 419 -28.32 -97.86 70.27
C SER A 419 -28.14 -97.44 68.81
N PRO A 420 -26.93 -97.01 68.40
CA PRO A 420 -26.66 -96.64 67.02
C PRO A 420 -26.96 -97.78 66.06
N TYR A 421 -27.54 -97.45 64.91
CA TYR A 421 -27.92 -98.38 63.86
C TYR A 421 -27.57 -97.82 62.48
N GLU A 422 -27.40 -98.70 61.51
CA GLU A 422 -27.16 -98.36 60.12
C GLU A 422 -28.41 -98.65 59.31
N ILE A 423 -28.82 -97.73 58.42
CA ILE A 423 -29.81 -98.03 57.39
C ILE A 423 -29.09 -98.17 56.06
N LYS A 424 -29.22 -99.35 55.45
CA LYS A 424 -28.74 -99.66 54.12
C LYS A 424 -29.88 -99.59 53.12
N ALA A 425 -29.69 -98.83 52.06
CA ALA A 425 -30.55 -98.89 50.88
C ALA A 425 -29.95 -99.91 49.90
N VAL A 426 -30.69 -100.99 49.68
CA VAL A 426 -30.32 -102.05 48.74
C VAL A 426 -31.30 -102.11 47.57
N ALA A 427 -30.82 -102.62 46.44
CA ALA A 427 -31.68 -102.87 45.29
C ALA A 427 -32.62 -104.06 45.57
N LYS A 428 -33.94 -103.85 45.49
CA LYS A 428 -34.92 -104.94 45.62
C LYS A 428 -34.78 -105.97 44.50
N GLU A 429 -34.56 -105.47 43.29
CA GLU A 429 -34.46 -106.21 42.04
C GLU A 429 -33.22 -105.77 41.26
N ALA A 430 -32.92 -106.43 40.14
CA ALA A 430 -31.83 -106.00 39.27
C ALA A 430 -32.14 -104.62 38.67
N ILE A 431 -31.20 -103.69 38.81
CA ILE A 431 -31.38 -102.31 38.32
C ILE A 431 -30.61 -102.12 37.02
N PHE A 432 -31.31 -101.57 36.03
CA PHE A 432 -30.78 -101.21 34.71
C PHE A 432 -30.91 -99.69 34.48
N PRO A 433 -30.23 -99.11 33.47
CA PRO A 433 -30.20 -97.66 33.26
C PRO A 433 -31.57 -97.00 33.19
N ALA A 434 -32.56 -97.63 32.56
CA ALA A 434 -33.92 -97.08 32.41
C ALA A 434 -34.97 -97.77 33.31
N SER A 435 -34.53 -98.45 34.37
CA SER A 435 -35.42 -99.01 35.39
C SER A 435 -35.73 -97.99 36.48
N SER A 436 -36.96 -97.99 36.99
CA SER A 436 -37.25 -97.29 38.24
C SER A 436 -36.51 -97.97 39.38
N LEU A 437 -35.78 -97.20 40.19
CA LEU A 437 -35.05 -97.73 41.33
C LEU A 437 -36.03 -98.12 42.45
N ILE A 438 -36.28 -99.42 42.58
CA ILE A 438 -37.08 -100.01 43.66
C ILE A 438 -36.12 -100.44 44.78
N LEU A 439 -36.27 -99.81 45.93
CA LEU A 439 -35.37 -99.94 47.07
C LEU A 439 -35.96 -100.84 48.15
N GLU A 440 -35.09 -101.53 48.88
CA GLU A 440 -35.37 -102.01 50.22
C GLU A 440 -34.46 -101.30 51.21
N LEU A 441 -35.01 -100.91 52.35
CA LEU A 441 -34.25 -100.35 53.46
C LEU A 441 -34.04 -101.44 54.51
N ILE A 442 -32.77 -101.72 54.82
CA ILE A 442 -32.37 -102.73 55.80
C ILE A 442 -31.76 -102.01 57.00
N ILE A 443 -32.31 -102.25 58.18
CA ILE A 443 -31.72 -101.75 59.43
C ILE A 443 -30.75 -102.79 59.98
N ARG A 444 -29.53 -102.36 60.28
CA ARG A 444 -28.50 -103.19 60.92
C ARG A 444 -28.01 -102.57 62.21
N GLN A 445 -27.77 -103.43 63.20
CA GLN A 445 -27.11 -103.04 64.45
C GLN A 445 -26.01 -104.06 64.72
N ASN A 446 -24.78 -103.59 64.98
CA ASN A 446 -23.61 -104.43 65.21
C ASN A 446 -23.37 -105.49 64.09
N GLY A 447 -23.72 -105.14 62.84
CA GLY A 447 -23.54 -106.02 61.67
C GLY A 447 -24.67 -107.03 61.41
N ILE A 448 -25.68 -107.11 62.29
CA ILE A 448 -26.82 -108.04 62.17
C ILE A 448 -28.04 -107.28 61.63
N GLU A 449 -28.76 -107.89 60.67
CA GLU A 449 -30.03 -107.38 60.14
C GLU A 449 -31.16 -107.55 61.15
N ILE A 450 -31.83 -106.45 61.51
CA ILE A 450 -32.94 -106.44 62.48
C ILE A 450 -34.29 -106.39 61.75
N ALA A 451 -34.37 -105.60 60.68
CA ALA A 451 -35.61 -105.40 59.93
C ALA A 451 -35.34 -104.96 58.49
N ARG A 452 -36.32 -105.21 57.62
CA ARG A 452 -36.31 -104.89 56.20
C ARG A 452 -37.65 -104.29 55.78
N PHE A 453 -37.59 -103.22 54.99
CA PHE A 453 -38.75 -102.46 54.52
C PHE A 453 -38.71 -102.32 52.99
N SER A 454 -39.83 -102.57 52.30
CA SER A 454 -39.91 -102.55 50.83
C SER A 454 -41.16 -101.88 50.28
#